data_AF-A0A1W1XX29-F1
#
_entry.id   AF-A0A1W1XX29-F1
#
_cell.length_a   1.000
_cell.length_b   1.000
_cell.length_c   1.000
_cell.angle_alpha   90.00
_cell.angle_beta   90.00
_cell.angle_gamma   90.00
#
_symmetry.space_group_name_H-M   'P 1'
#
loop_
_entity.id
_entity.type
_entity.pdbx_description
1 polymer ?
#
loop_
_entity_poly.entity_id
_entity_poly.type
_entity_poly.pdbx_seq_one_letter_code
_entity_poly.pdbx_strand_id
1 'polypeptide(L)'
;MKKSLMLAMVFGVAMMLPSLVFAGTGGEVEFGQVYQTISEWFRGTLGKTIALSALGVGLGMGVVRQSMMAVVLGIAMGIGIYYGPDVIDGIVSAVIM
;
A
#
# COMPACT_ATOMS: atom_id res chain seq x y z
N MET A 1 -41.04 26.02 -5.40
CA MET A 1 -40.51 24.78 -6.05
C MET A 1 -39.11 24.96 -6.64
N LYS A 2 -38.86 25.97 -7.49
CA LYS A 2 -37.54 26.17 -8.14
C LYS A 2 -36.35 26.35 -7.16
N LYS A 3 -36.56 27.05 -6.03
CA LYS A 3 -35.54 27.26 -4.99
C LYS A 3 -35.15 25.99 -4.23
N SER A 4 -36.11 25.09 -4.00
CA SER A 4 -35.86 23.78 -3.34
C SER A 4 -35.13 22.82 -4.27
N LEU A 5 -35.40 22.89 -5.58
CA LEU A 5 -34.67 22.13 -6.60
C LEU A 5 -33.19 22.58 -6.70
N MET A 6 -32.94 23.90 -6.66
CA MET A 6 -31.58 24.45 -6.62
C MET A 6 -30.84 24.05 -5.34
N LEU A 7 -31.50 24.06 -4.18
CA LEU A 7 -30.90 23.64 -2.92
C LEU A 7 -30.53 22.15 -2.92
N ALA A 8 -31.40 21.28 -3.46
CA ALA A 8 -31.11 19.86 -3.61
C ALA A 8 -29.96 19.59 -4.59
N MET A 9 -29.83 20.38 -5.66
CA MET A 9 -28.75 20.28 -6.62
C MET A 9 -27.40 20.70 -6.01
N VAL A 10 -27.38 21.78 -5.20
CA VAL A 10 -26.19 22.21 -4.46
C VAL A 10 -25.77 21.16 -3.42
N PHE A 11 -26.73 20.57 -2.71
CA PHE A 11 -26.45 19.49 -1.74
C PHE A 11 -25.92 18.22 -2.43
N GLY A 12 -26.46 17.87 -3.59
CA GLY A 12 -25.98 16.74 -4.40
C GLY A 12 -24.56 16.94 -4.91
N VAL A 13 -24.21 18.16 -5.34
CA VAL A 13 -22.84 18.51 -5.77
C VAL A 13 -21.88 18.54 -4.56
N ALA A 14 -22.32 19.04 -3.41
CA ALA A 14 -21.51 19.08 -2.18
C ALA A 14 -21.18 17.67 -1.65
N MET A 15 -22.05 16.68 -1.86
CA MET A 15 -21.78 15.28 -1.51
C MET A 15 -20.86 14.55 -2.50
N MET A 16 -20.62 15.12 -3.68
CA MET A 16 -19.64 14.61 -4.65
C MET A 16 -18.26 15.24 -4.50
N LEU A 17 -18.10 16.21 -3.60
CA LEU A 17 -16.78 16.70 -3.20
C LEU A 17 -16.20 15.66 -2.22
N PRO A 18 -15.11 14.96 -2.56
CA PRO A 18 -14.40 14.19 -1.56
C PRO A 18 -14.05 15.15 -0.42
N SER A 19 -14.40 14.78 0.81
CA SER A 19 -13.94 15.47 2.00
C SER A 19 -12.42 15.63 1.86
N LEU A 20 -11.94 16.87 1.79
CA LEU A 20 -10.52 17.19 1.83
C LEU A 20 -9.94 16.62 3.13
N VAL A 21 -9.48 15.38 3.08
CA VAL A 21 -8.76 14.74 4.17
C VAL A 21 -7.38 15.38 4.17
N PHE A 22 -7.22 16.45 4.94
CA PHE A 22 -5.92 17.03 5.24
C PHE A 22 -5.19 16.12 6.24
N ALA A 23 -4.76 14.93 5.78
CA ALA A 23 -3.86 14.09 6.54
C ALA A 23 -2.42 14.64 6.39
N GLY A 24 -2.03 15.48 7.33
CA GLY A 24 -0.64 15.67 7.78
C GLY A 24 0.40 16.00 6.72
N THR A 25 0.50 17.28 6.33
CA THR A 25 1.70 17.84 5.65
C THR A 25 2.93 17.93 6.57
N GLY A 26 2.87 17.37 7.78
CA GLY A 26 3.96 17.38 8.74
C GLY A 26 4.78 16.09 8.65
N GLY A 27 5.87 16.10 7.87
CA GLY A 27 6.82 15.00 7.84
C GLY A 27 7.48 14.70 6.49
N GLU A 28 6.97 15.24 5.39
CA GLU A 28 7.56 14.97 4.05
C GLU A 28 9.01 15.47 3.94
N VAL A 29 9.32 16.62 4.55
CA VAL A 29 10.68 17.19 4.52
C VAL A 29 11.64 16.45 5.47
N GLU A 30 11.15 16.03 6.64
CA GLU A 30 11.98 15.42 7.69
C GLU A 30 12.17 13.91 7.51
N PHE A 31 11.14 13.20 7.02
CA PHE A 31 11.14 11.74 6.85
C PHE A 31 11.12 11.29 5.39
N GLY A 32 11.01 12.21 4.41
CA GLY A 32 11.02 11.87 2.98
C GLY A 32 12.29 11.15 2.54
N GLN A 33 13.46 11.56 3.03
CA GLN A 33 14.73 10.89 2.70
C GLN A 33 14.82 9.48 3.30
N VAL A 34 14.32 9.30 4.52
CA VAL A 34 14.24 7.98 5.18
C VAL A 34 13.27 7.08 4.43
N TYR A 35 12.11 7.62 4.05
CA TYR A 35 11.10 6.92 3.26
C TYR A 35 11.64 6.46 1.91
N GLN A 36 12.35 7.33 1.18
CA GLN A 36 12.97 6.97 -0.09
C GLN A 36 14.04 5.88 0.09
N THR A 37 14.92 6.02 1.08
CA THR A 37 15.97 5.02 1.35
C THR A 37 15.36 3.64 1.64
N ILE A 38 14.33 3.58 2.48
CA ILE A 38 13.64 2.33 2.79
C ILE A 38 12.94 1.78 1.54
N SER A 39 12.27 2.64 0.78
CA SER A 39 11.59 2.25 -0.47
C SER A 39 12.56 1.69 -1.51
N GLU A 40 13.74 2.29 -1.65
CA GLU A 40 14.82 1.79 -2.51
C GLU A 40 15.34 0.43 -2.05
N TRP A 41 15.44 0.19 -0.74
CA TRP A 41 15.81 -1.13 -0.22
C TRP A 41 14.78 -2.19 -0.58
N PHE A 42 13.49 -1.90 -0.40
CA PHE A 42 12.42 -2.84 -0.76
C PHE A 42 12.31 -3.08 -2.28
N ARG A 43 12.53 -2.06 -3.11
CA ARG A 43 12.48 -2.18 -4.59
C ARG A 43 13.78 -2.76 -5.18
N GLY A 44 14.90 -2.61 -4.49
CA GLY A 44 16.24 -2.99 -4.93
C GLY A 44 16.62 -4.45 -4.66
N THR A 45 17.92 -4.73 -4.71
CA THR A 45 18.46 -6.08 -4.52
C THR A 45 18.21 -6.64 -3.12
N LEU A 46 18.07 -5.77 -2.11
CA LEU A 46 17.77 -6.17 -0.72
C LEU A 46 16.37 -6.77 -0.58
N GLY A 47 15.34 -6.11 -1.11
CA GLY A 47 13.99 -6.66 -1.13
C GLY A 47 13.91 -7.97 -1.90
N LYS A 48 14.65 -8.08 -3.02
CA LYS A 48 14.73 -9.33 -3.80
C LYS A 48 15.40 -10.47 -3.04
N THR A 49 16.49 -10.22 -2.31
CA THR A 49 17.16 -11.27 -1.52
C THR A 49 16.32 -11.70 -0.32
N ILE A 50 15.61 -10.78 0.32
CA ILE A 50 14.67 -11.10 1.41
C ILE A 50 13.45 -11.86 0.87
N ALA A 51 12.91 -11.49 -0.28
CA ALA A 51 11.83 -12.24 -0.90
C ALA A 51 12.26 -13.66 -1.27
N LEU A 52 13.50 -13.83 -1.77
CA LEU A 52 14.06 -15.14 -2.10
C LEU A 52 14.29 -16.00 -0.85
N SER A 53 14.77 -15.42 0.24
CA SER A 53 14.96 -16.14 1.50
C SER A 53 13.63 -16.52 2.14
N ALA A 54 12.63 -15.62 2.10
CA ALA A 54 11.26 -15.91 2.55
C ALA A 54 10.62 -17.05 1.73
N LEU A 55 10.83 -17.06 0.41
CA LEU A 55 10.43 -18.18 -0.45
C LEU A 55 11.14 -19.48 -0.04
N GLY A 56 12.45 -19.43 0.20
CA GLY A 56 13.23 -20.59 0.65
C GLY A 56 12.73 -21.16 1.99
N VAL A 57 12.40 -20.30 2.95
CA VAL A 57 11.81 -20.71 4.24
C VAL A 57 10.40 -21.26 4.06
N GLY A 58 9.57 -20.64 3.21
CA GLY A 58 8.23 -21.13 2.90
C GLY A 58 8.24 -22.50 2.21
N LEU A 59 9.19 -22.73 1.30
CA LEU A 59 9.43 -24.03 0.68
C LEU A 59 9.90 -25.06 1.70
N GLY A 60 10.86 -24.70 2.56
CA GLY A 60 11.35 -25.57 3.63
C GLY A 60 10.23 -25.99 4.59
N MET A 61 9.41 -25.04 5.05
CA MET A 61 8.24 -25.33 5.89
C MET A 61 7.16 -26.13 5.16
N GLY A 62 6.98 -25.90 3.85
CA GLY A 62 6.05 -26.67 3.02
C GLY A 62 6.45 -28.13 2.88
N VAL A 63 7.75 -28.41 2.72
CA VAL A 63 8.28 -29.78 2.72
C VAL A 63 8.07 -30.44 4.08
N VAL A 64 8.41 -29.75 5.19
CA VAL A 64 8.26 -30.28 6.55
C VAL A 64 6.81 -30.64 6.87
N ARG A 65 5.84 -29.85 6.38
CA ARG A 65 4.42 -30.10 6.62
C ARG A 65 3.71 -30.89 5.50
N GLN A 66 4.43 -31.36 4.49
CA GLN A 66 3.88 -31.99 3.26
C GLN A 66 2.69 -31.21 2.68
N SER A 67 2.72 -29.89 2.79
CA SER A 67 1.56 -29.04 2.52
C SER A 67 1.92 -27.97 1.50
N MET A 68 1.25 -28.03 0.36
CA MET A 68 1.41 -27.05 -0.72
C MET A 68 0.93 -25.66 -0.29
N MET A 69 -0.01 -25.57 0.66
CA MET A 69 -0.53 -24.29 1.16
C MET A 69 0.54 -23.48 1.90
N ALA A 70 1.49 -24.13 2.57
CA ALA A 70 2.59 -23.43 3.23
C ALA A 70 3.57 -22.82 2.20
N VAL A 71 3.73 -23.46 1.04
CA VAL A 71 4.49 -22.91 -0.10
C VAL A 71 3.78 -21.70 -0.69
N VAL A 72 2.46 -21.78 -0.89
CA VAL A 72 1.64 -20.66 -1.37
C VAL A 72 1.75 -19.44 -0.45
N LEU A 73 1.76 -19.67 0.88
CA LEU A 73 1.93 -18.59 1.85
C LEU A 73 3.32 -17.92 1.75
N GLY A 74 4.37 -18.72 1.54
CA GLY A 74 5.73 -18.21 1.32
C GLY A 74 5.85 -17.36 0.04
N ILE A 75 5.19 -17.80 -1.04
CA ILE A 75 5.11 -17.02 -2.29
C ILE A 75 4.33 -15.71 -2.05
N ALA A 76 3.19 -15.77 -1.37
CA ALA A 76 2.38 -14.59 -1.05
C ALA A 76 3.16 -13.56 -0.22
N MET A 77 3.98 -13.99 0.73
CA MET A 77 4.88 -13.08 1.47
C MET A 77 5.94 -12.44 0.58
N GLY A 78 6.56 -13.20 -0.33
CA GLY A 78 7.53 -12.64 -1.28
C GLY A 78 6.90 -11.57 -2.19
N ILE A 79 5.68 -11.81 -2.66
CA ILE A 79 4.88 -10.83 -3.43
C ILE A 79 4.60 -9.59 -2.57
N GLY A 80 4.17 -9.77 -1.33
CA GLY A 80 3.88 -8.66 -0.41
C GLY A 80 5.09 -7.78 -0.10
N ILE A 81 6.29 -8.36 -0.01
CA ILE A 81 7.54 -7.60 0.22
C ILE A 81 7.94 -6.79 -1.02
N TYR A 82 7.71 -7.33 -2.23
CA TYR A 82 8.09 -6.66 -3.47
C TYR A 82 7.10 -5.57 -3.88
N TYR A 83 5.79 -5.82 -3.75
CA TYR A 83 4.74 -4.88 -4.13
C TYR A 83 4.24 -4.01 -2.98
N GLY A 84 4.65 -4.30 -1.73
CA GLY A 84 4.27 -3.54 -0.54
C GLY A 84 4.52 -2.03 -0.67
N PRO A 85 5.70 -1.57 -1.12
CA PRO A 85 5.97 -0.14 -1.31
C PRO A 85 5.02 0.52 -2.31
N ASP A 86 4.76 -0.12 -3.45
CA ASP A 86 3.84 0.41 -4.48
C ASP A 86 2.40 0.55 -3.96
N VAL A 87 1.94 -0.43 -3.18
CA VAL A 87 0.61 -0.39 -2.57
C VAL A 87 0.51 0.70 -1.51
N ILE A 88 1.55 0.86 -0.68
CA ILE A 88 1.61 1.91 0.33
C ILE A 88 1.64 3.29 -0.34
N ASP A 89 2.49 3.48 -1.35
CA ASP A 89 2.55 4.70 -2.16
C ASP A 89 1.19 5.02 -2.78
N GLY A 90 0.50 4.02 -3.34
CA GLY A 90 -0.82 4.18 -3.94
C GLY A 90 -1.93 4.57 -2.94
N ILE A 91 -1.90 4.02 -1.72
CA ILE A 91 -2.88 4.37 -0.68
C ILE A 91 -2.60 5.74 -0.09
N VAL A 92 -1.34 6.04 0.22
CA VAL A 92 -0.96 7.32 0.82
C VAL A 92 -1.19 8.44 -0.19
N SER A 93 -0.77 8.28 -1.45
CA SER A 93 -1.02 9.26 -2.52
C SER A 93 -2.51 9.51 -2.80
N ALA A 94 -3.37 8.48 -2.68
CA ALA A 94 -4.81 8.63 -2.86
C ALA A 94 -5.51 9.41 -1.72
N VAL A 95 -4.86 9.58 -0.57
CA VAL A 95 -5.38 10.35 0.57
C VAL A 95 -4.92 11.82 0.52
N ILE A 96 -3.80 12.12 -0.15
CA ILE A 96 -3.25 13.49 -0.33
C ILE A 96 -3.78 14.23 -1.58
N MET A 97 -4.70 13.64 -2.35
CA MET A 97 -5.30 14.24 -3.55
C MET A 97 -6.75 14.70 -3.34
#